data_AF-A0A0H4X2Y9-F1
#
_entry.id   AF-A0A0H4X2Y9-F1
#
_cell.length_a   1.000
_cell.length_b   1.000
_cell.length_c   1.000
_cell.angle_alpha   90.00
_cell.angle_beta   90.00
_cell.angle_gamma   90.00
#
_symmetry.space_group_name_H-M   'P 1'
#
loop_
_entity.id
_entity.type
_entity.pdbx_description
1 polymer ?
#
loop_
_entity_poly.entity_id
_entity_poly.type
_entity_poly.pdbx_seq_one_letter_code
_entity_poly.pdbx_strand_id
1 'polypeptide(L)'
;MNLFQSIARLAETRPQQPVEPAAPGQEKAQAPEQKPVVPEILAQYFADSFEPAAGASDDVVKQTKDANCGAAVATMLSRTAGKDAVSASQKMDSLESRFTDGGGTTPAELAKMLAHENLEVKKGTSNFDMPSVDEALSRGQQVIVQLDTNRLATGQDTKVAGGSHWVVVDGKDDQGNYQVKDTNNGSKYSVSGQQIADAVGSAWELHKGGGMLVVGDPQVAMDESTLVEKANLHTSVLGDTDGGGSRARTSFGRESS
;
A
#
# COMPACT_ATOMS: atom_id res chain seq x y z
N MET A 1 66.13 8.14 -26.48
CA MET A 1 65.16 9.16 -26.94
C MET A 1 64.03 9.13 -25.93
N ASN A 2 63.64 10.13 -25.15
CA ASN A 2 63.78 11.60 -25.04
C ASN A 2 63.46 11.93 -23.56
N LEU A 3 63.63 13.11 -22.96
CA LEU A 3 64.44 14.32 -23.11
C LEU A 3 64.01 15.14 -21.86
N PHE A 4 64.96 15.55 -21.02
CA PHE A 4 64.74 16.56 -19.98
C PHE A 4 64.52 17.95 -20.62
N GLN A 5 63.66 18.80 -20.07
CA GLN A 5 64.04 20.10 -19.47
C GLN A 5 62.84 21.05 -19.21
N SER A 6 62.82 21.53 -17.96
CA SER A 6 62.38 22.81 -17.37
C SER A 6 61.74 23.90 -18.23
N ILE A 7 60.65 24.52 -17.72
CA ILE A 7 60.46 26.00 -17.68
C ILE A 7 59.65 26.39 -16.42
N ALA A 8 60.05 27.51 -15.81
CA ALA A 8 59.60 28.07 -14.54
C ALA A 8 58.41 29.07 -14.65
N ARG A 9 57.75 29.25 -13.49
CA ARG A 9 57.01 30.42 -12.93
C ARG A 9 56.61 31.61 -13.81
N LEU A 10 55.35 32.03 -13.66
CA LEU A 10 54.82 33.38 -13.39
C LEU A 10 53.29 33.23 -13.16
N ALA A 11 52.74 33.27 -11.94
CA ALA A 11 52.32 34.45 -11.18
C ALA A 11 51.31 35.34 -11.93
N GLU A 12 50.01 35.07 -11.75
CA GLU A 12 48.94 36.05 -11.97
C GLU A 12 47.96 36.06 -10.79
N THR A 13 48.03 37.19 -10.11
CA THR A 13 47.18 37.67 -9.02
C THR A 13 45.72 37.76 -9.44
N ARG A 14 44.81 37.06 -8.75
CA ARG A 14 43.40 37.45 -8.70
C ARG A 14 43.13 38.20 -7.39
N PRO A 15 42.51 39.39 -7.43
CA PRO A 15 42.20 40.15 -6.24
C PRO A 15 41.17 39.42 -5.38
N GLN A 16 41.42 39.41 -4.07
CA GLN A 16 40.45 39.03 -3.05
C GLN A 16 39.27 40.02 -3.11
N GLN A 17 38.06 39.51 -3.35
CA GLN A 17 36.84 40.26 -3.02
C GLN A 17 36.76 40.43 -1.50
N PRO A 18 36.46 41.63 -0.99
CA PRO A 18 36.26 41.84 0.43
C PRO A 18 34.99 41.12 0.90
N VAL A 19 35.12 40.39 2.01
CA VAL A 19 34.00 39.81 2.76
C VAL A 19 33.29 40.96 3.47
N GLU A 20 32.08 41.29 3.04
CA GLU A 20 31.21 42.25 3.72
C GLU A 20 30.56 41.59 4.95
N PRO A 21 30.49 42.25 6.12
CA PRO A 21 29.93 41.67 7.33
C PRO A 21 28.40 41.57 7.26
N ALA A 22 27.88 40.48 7.85
CA ALA A 22 26.47 40.15 7.91
C ALA A 22 25.61 41.25 8.57
N ALA A 23 24.55 41.66 7.87
CA ALA A 23 23.40 42.33 8.47
C ALA A 23 22.35 41.28 8.91
N PRO A 24 21.67 41.46 10.05
CA PRO A 24 20.76 40.46 10.60
C PRO A 24 19.36 40.58 10.01
N GLY A 25 18.77 39.42 9.71
CA GLY A 25 17.33 39.22 9.63
C GLY A 25 16.76 39.17 8.22
N GLN A 26 16.55 37.95 7.70
CA GLN A 26 15.31 37.58 7.01
C GLN A 26 15.02 36.09 7.26
N GLU A 27 13.88 35.86 7.91
CA GLU A 27 13.18 34.59 8.06
C GLU A 27 13.09 33.87 6.70
N LYS A 28 13.62 32.66 6.61
CA LYS A 28 13.35 31.78 5.47
C LYS A 28 11.89 31.34 5.56
N ALA A 29 11.03 32.02 4.79
CA ALA A 29 9.70 31.52 4.47
C ALA A 29 9.82 30.14 3.81
N GLN A 30 9.23 29.13 4.44
CA GLN A 30 9.06 27.79 3.88
C GLN A 30 8.27 27.91 2.57
N ALA A 31 8.82 27.33 1.50
CA ALA A 31 8.10 27.15 0.25
C ALA A 31 6.86 26.27 0.51
N PRO A 32 5.69 26.61 -0.04
CA PRO A 32 4.49 25.82 0.15
C PRO A 32 4.66 24.44 -0.50
N GLU A 33 4.34 23.38 0.25
CA GLU A 33 4.19 22.02 -0.28
C GLU A 33 3.23 22.02 -1.47
N GLN A 34 3.76 21.82 -2.67
CA GLN A 34 2.93 21.57 -3.85
C GLN A 34 2.31 20.19 -3.72
N LYS A 35 1.02 20.14 -3.40
CA LYS A 35 0.19 18.94 -3.57
C LYS A 35 0.30 18.46 -5.02
N PRO A 36 0.49 17.16 -5.29
CA PRO A 36 0.51 16.66 -6.66
C PRO A 36 -0.85 16.95 -7.32
N VAL A 37 -0.83 17.74 -8.39
CA VAL A 37 -2.01 18.04 -9.21
C VAL A 37 -2.28 16.82 -10.08
N VAL A 38 -3.34 16.09 -9.77
CA VAL A 38 -3.80 14.97 -10.60
C VAL A 38 -4.24 15.53 -11.97
N PRO A 39 -3.79 14.96 -13.11
CA PRO A 39 -4.20 15.40 -14.43
C PRO A 39 -5.73 15.41 -14.60
N GLU A 40 -6.27 16.50 -15.15
CA GLU A 40 -7.70 16.81 -15.23
C GLU A 40 -8.53 15.75 -16.00
N ILE A 41 -7.87 15.02 -16.92
CA ILE A 41 -8.46 13.91 -17.69
C ILE A 41 -8.87 12.74 -16.78
N LEU A 42 -8.08 12.45 -15.73
CA LEU A 42 -8.45 11.43 -14.75
C LEU A 42 -9.66 11.89 -13.92
N ALA A 43 -9.74 13.18 -13.57
CA ALA A 43 -10.81 13.69 -12.71
C ALA A 43 -12.22 13.68 -13.35
N GLN A 44 -12.33 13.70 -14.68
CA GLN A 44 -13.62 13.67 -15.40
C GLN A 44 -14.24 12.27 -15.51
N TYR A 45 -13.46 11.19 -15.41
CA TYR A 45 -13.96 9.83 -15.59
C TYR A 45 -14.70 9.28 -14.35
N PHE A 46 -14.49 9.87 -13.15
CA PHE A 46 -14.95 9.33 -11.86
C PHE A 46 -16.21 9.99 -11.28
N ALA A 47 -16.82 10.95 -11.98
CA ALA A 47 -17.91 11.75 -11.43
C ALA A 47 -19.30 11.07 -11.46
N ASP A 48 -19.49 10.01 -12.26
CA ASP A 48 -20.84 9.58 -12.69
C ASP A 48 -21.33 8.22 -12.15
N SER A 49 -20.70 7.59 -11.15
CA SER A 49 -21.19 6.26 -10.68
C SER A 49 -20.88 5.91 -9.23
N PHE A 50 -21.73 6.31 -8.29
CA PHE A 50 -21.74 5.75 -6.94
C PHE A 50 -23.14 5.68 -6.34
N GLU A 51 -23.71 4.47 -6.28
CA GLU A 51 -24.74 4.09 -5.32
C GLU A 51 -24.09 3.15 -4.28
N PRO A 52 -24.16 3.44 -2.97
CA PRO A 52 -23.41 2.73 -1.93
C PRO A 52 -24.15 1.51 -1.34
N ALA A 53 -23.39 0.48 -0.96
CA ALA A 53 -23.80 -0.51 0.04
C ALA A 53 -22.77 -0.52 1.18
N ALA A 54 -23.16 -0.10 2.40
CA ALA A 54 -22.26 -0.08 3.56
C ALA A 54 -22.96 -0.57 4.84
N GLY A 55 -22.35 -1.58 5.46
CA GLY A 55 -22.56 -2.02 6.84
C GLY A 55 -21.26 -2.62 7.38
N ALA A 56 -20.95 -2.38 8.65
CA ALA A 56 -19.88 -3.11 9.34
C ALA A 56 -20.24 -4.61 9.28
N SER A 57 -19.29 -5.43 8.85
CA SER A 57 -19.54 -6.86 8.64
C SER A 57 -18.76 -7.65 9.66
N ASP A 58 -19.43 -8.56 10.37
CA ASP A 58 -18.83 -9.42 11.40
C ASP A 58 -17.72 -10.35 10.86
N ASP A 59 -17.53 -10.39 9.54
CA ASP A 59 -16.50 -11.17 8.83
C ASP A 59 -15.29 -10.34 8.35
N VAL A 60 -15.19 -9.06 8.71
CA VAL A 60 -14.05 -8.19 8.35
C VAL A 60 -13.27 -7.77 9.59
N VAL A 61 -11.98 -8.12 9.62
CA VAL A 61 -11.07 -7.68 10.69
C VAL A 61 -10.69 -6.23 10.44
N LYS A 62 -11.02 -5.35 11.38
CA LYS A 62 -10.59 -3.95 11.35
C LYS A 62 -9.16 -3.82 11.87
N GLN A 63 -8.32 -3.10 11.13
CA GLN A 63 -6.97 -2.73 11.54
C GLN A 63 -7.00 -1.88 12.82
N THR A 64 -6.03 -2.07 13.70
CA THR A 64 -5.98 -1.41 15.01
C THR A 64 -4.98 -0.25 15.07
N LYS A 65 -4.18 -0.05 14.01
CA LYS A 65 -3.22 1.05 13.85
C LYS A 65 -3.20 1.50 12.40
N ASP A 66 -2.75 2.71 12.11
CA ASP A 66 -2.59 3.24 10.74
C ASP A 66 -1.77 2.32 9.82
N ALA A 67 -0.68 1.78 10.36
CA ALA A 67 0.32 1.03 9.61
C ALA A 67 0.00 -0.46 9.46
N ASN A 68 -0.95 -1.03 10.22
CA ASN A 68 -1.10 -2.48 10.31
C ASN A 68 -2.19 -3.09 9.39
N CYS A 69 -2.55 -2.41 8.30
CA CYS A 69 -3.52 -2.92 7.32
C CYS A 69 -3.08 -4.26 6.69
N GLY A 70 -1.78 -4.46 6.44
CA GLY A 70 -1.24 -5.74 5.95
C GLY A 70 -1.36 -6.86 6.98
N ALA A 71 -1.04 -6.58 8.24
CA ALA A 71 -1.23 -7.52 9.35
C ALA A 71 -2.71 -7.86 9.57
N ALA A 72 -3.61 -6.88 9.39
CA ALA A 72 -5.06 -7.10 9.44
C ALA A 72 -5.54 -8.03 8.34
N VAL A 73 -5.04 -7.85 7.10
CA VAL A 73 -5.33 -8.77 5.99
C VAL A 73 -4.82 -10.18 6.29
N ALA A 74 -3.56 -10.36 6.70
CA ALA A 74 -3.03 -11.68 7.03
C ALA A 74 -3.81 -12.35 8.19
N THR A 75 -4.19 -11.56 9.21
CA THR A 75 -5.04 -12.03 10.32
C THR A 75 -6.40 -12.48 9.83
N MET A 76 -7.06 -11.71 8.95
CA MET A 76 -8.36 -12.02 8.38
C MET A 76 -8.34 -13.29 7.53
N LEU A 77 -7.25 -13.54 6.80
CA LEU A 77 -7.10 -14.73 5.96
C LEU A 77 -6.60 -15.96 6.72
N SER A 78 -6.14 -15.78 7.95
CA SER A 78 -5.61 -16.90 8.73
C SER A 78 -6.68 -17.91 9.12
N ARG A 79 -6.31 -19.19 9.17
CA ARG A 79 -7.21 -20.28 9.60
C ARG A 79 -7.65 -20.17 11.06
N THR A 80 -6.90 -19.43 11.86
CA THR A 80 -7.20 -19.14 13.27
C THR A 80 -7.80 -17.75 13.47
N ALA A 81 -8.32 -17.12 12.41
CA ALA A 81 -9.04 -15.86 12.51
C ALA A 81 -10.11 -15.96 13.61
N GLY A 82 -9.81 -15.37 14.76
CA GLY A 82 -10.67 -15.36 15.92
C GLY A 82 -11.85 -14.45 15.66
N LYS A 83 -13.06 -14.90 16.03
CA LYS A 83 -14.30 -14.12 15.91
C LYS A 83 -14.37 -12.97 16.92
N ASP A 84 -13.37 -12.83 17.80
CA ASP A 84 -13.29 -11.80 18.81
C ASP A 84 -12.13 -10.83 18.54
N ALA A 85 -12.40 -9.54 18.68
CA ALA A 85 -11.47 -8.47 18.31
C ALA A 85 -10.14 -8.49 19.09
N VAL A 86 -10.12 -9.04 20.32
CA VAL A 86 -8.92 -9.08 21.15
C VAL A 86 -7.87 -10.03 20.57
N SER A 87 -8.27 -11.24 20.18
CA SER A 87 -7.35 -12.21 19.58
C SER A 87 -6.85 -11.74 18.21
N ALA A 88 -7.70 -11.09 17.42
CA ALA A 88 -7.32 -10.47 16.15
C ALA A 88 -6.28 -9.36 16.36
N SER A 89 -6.46 -8.50 17.38
CA SER A 89 -5.49 -7.44 17.71
C SER A 89 -4.14 -8.00 18.11
N GLN A 90 -4.10 -8.98 19.02
CA GLN A 90 -2.86 -9.60 19.48
C GLN A 90 -2.09 -10.26 18.32
N LYS A 91 -2.83 -10.86 17.39
CA LYS A 91 -2.24 -11.45 16.19
C LYS A 91 -1.66 -10.41 15.24
N MET A 92 -2.38 -9.32 14.99
CA MET A 92 -1.87 -8.21 14.20
C MET A 92 -0.58 -7.63 14.79
N ASP A 93 -0.55 -7.42 16.11
CA ASP A 93 0.65 -6.93 16.82
C ASP A 93 1.83 -7.91 16.70
N SER A 94 1.56 -9.21 16.82
CA SER A 94 2.59 -10.25 16.67
C SER A 94 3.15 -10.32 15.25
N LEU A 95 2.31 -10.15 14.22
CA LEU A 95 2.73 -10.15 12.82
C LEU A 95 3.56 -8.89 12.51
N GLU A 96 3.09 -7.72 12.94
CA GLU A 96 3.79 -6.45 12.78
C GLU A 96 5.17 -6.50 13.44
N SER A 97 5.24 -6.87 14.72
CA SER A 97 6.49 -6.96 15.47
C SER A 97 7.52 -7.92 14.86
N ARG A 98 7.07 -8.93 14.11
CA ARG A 98 7.95 -9.94 13.52
C ARG A 98 8.42 -9.56 12.12
N PHE A 99 7.56 -8.92 11.33
CA PHE A 99 7.76 -8.81 9.88
C PHE A 99 7.90 -7.40 9.35
N THR A 100 7.61 -6.35 10.14
CA THR A 100 7.72 -4.96 9.71
C THR A 100 8.55 -4.14 10.68
N ASP A 101 8.85 -2.90 10.32
CA ASP A 101 9.50 -1.89 11.17
C ASP A 101 8.49 -0.90 11.82
N GLY A 102 7.19 -1.12 11.60
CA GLY A 102 6.10 -0.24 12.06
C GLY A 102 5.73 0.90 11.11
N GLY A 103 6.38 1.04 9.94
CA GLY A 103 6.07 2.07 8.93
C GLY A 103 4.87 1.75 8.04
N GLY A 104 4.50 0.47 7.97
CA GLY A 104 3.42 -0.06 7.15
C GLY A 104 3.68 -1.52 6.84
N THR A 105 3.17 -2.02 5.71
CA THR A 105 3.53 -3.37 5.24
C THR A 105 3.81 -3.34 3.74
N THR A 106 5.05 -3.60 3.35
CA THR A 106 5.43 -3.81 1.94
C THR A 106 4.82 -5.11 1.38
N PRO A 107 4.76 -5.30 0.05
CA PRO A 107 4.34 -6.58 -0.55
C PRO A 107 5.16 -7.78 -0.07
N ALA A 108 6.49 -7.61 0.09
CA ALA A 108 7.38 -8.68 0.55
C ALA A 108 7.14 -9.04 2.02
N GLU A 109 6.87 -8.07 2.88
CA GLU A 109 6.53 -8.33 4.29
C GLU A 109 5.16 -8.97 4.43
N LEU A 110 4.16 -8.51 3.66
CA LEU A 110 2.85 -9.14 3.61
C LEU A 110 2.97 -10.61 3.19
N ALA A 111 3.79 -10.93 2.20
CA ALA A 111 4.07 -12.31 1.81
C ALA A 111 4.65 -13.16 2.95
N LYS A 112 5.54 -12.60 3.77
CA LYS A 112 6.07 -13.29 4.97
C LYS A 112 4.96 -13.54 6.00
N MET A 113 4.10 -12.55 6.22
CA MET A 113 2.93 -12.73 7.11
C MET A 113 2.00 -13.84 6.60
N LEU A 114 1.69 -13.86 5.30
CA LEU A 114 0.84 -14.89 4.68
C LEU A 114 1.47 -16.29 4.77
N ALA A 115 2.78 -16.39 4.51
CA ALA A 115 3.52 -17.64 4.66
C ALA A 115 3.51 -18.15 6.11
N HIS A 116 3.62 -17.24 7.09
CA HIS A 116 3.50 -17.57 8.50
C HIS A 116 2.12 -18.15 8.85
N GLU A 117 1.08 -17.63 8.19
CA GLU A 117 -0.29 -18.14 8.29
C GLU A 117 -0.57 -19.38 7.41
N ASN A 118 0.48 -19.97 6.84
CA ASN A 118 0.44 -21.15 5.97
C ASN A 118 -0.41 -20.93 4.69
N LEU A 119 -0.34 -19.72 4.14
CA LEU A 119 -0.92 -19.36 2.84
C LEU A 119 0.17 -19.22 1.78
N GLU A 120 -0.13 -19.69 0.57
CA GLU A 120 0.74 -19.56 -0.60
C GLU A 120 0.31 -18.36 -1.45
N VAL A 121 1.26 -17.47 -1.75
CA VAL A 121 1.10 -16.49 -2.83
C VAL A 121 1.34 -17.21 -4.16
N LYS A 122 0.31 -17.30 -4.99
CA LYS A 122 0.31 -18.08 -6.24
C LYS A 122 0.58 -17.24 -7.47
N LYS A 123 0.29 -15.95 -7.39
CA LYS A 123 0.48 -14.98 -8.48
C LYS A 123 0.53 -13.58 -7.88
N GLY A 124 1.32 -12.70 -8.48
CA GLY A 124 1.28 -11.27 -8.24
C GLY A 124 1.35 -10.50 -9.55
N THR A 125 0.68 -9.35 -9.61
CA THR A 125 0.68 -8.44 -10.77
C THR A 125 0.69 -6.99 -10.29
N SER A 126 1.33 -6.10 -11.06
CA SER A 126 1.39 -4.66 -10.76
C SER A 126 0.07 -3.92 -11.04
N ASN A 127 -0.90 -4.61 -11.64
CA ASN A 127 -2.23 -4.11 -11.99
C ASN A 127 -3.32 -5.05 -11.47
N PHE A 128 -4.57 -4.59 -11.52
CA PHE A 128 -5.73 -5.44 -11.26
C PHE A 128 -6.13 -6.22 -12.53
N ASP A 129 -5.79 -7.50 -12.57
CA ASP A 129 -6.03 -8.39 -13.71
C ASP A 129 -7.32 -9.20 -13.51
N MET A 130 -8.47 -8.62 -13.90
CA MET A 130 -9.81 -9.17 -13.67
C MET A 130 -9.96 -10.65 -14.09
N PRO A 131 -9.50 -11.10 -15.26
CA PRO A 131 -9.55 -12.53 -15.61
C PRO A 131 -8.89 -13.45 -14.58
N SER A 132 -7.76 -13.04 -14.01
CA SER A 132 -7.08 -13.83 -12.98
C SER A 132 -7.76 -13.78 -11.64
N VAL A 133 -8.41 -12.66 -11.30
CA VAL A 133 -9.25 -12.56 -10.10
C VAL A 133 -10.43 -13.52 -10.24
N ASP A 134 -11.11 -13.51 -11.38
CA ASP A 134 -12.25 -14.39 -11.64
C ASP A 134 -11.87 -15.86 -11.60
N GLU A 135 -10.73 -16.22 -12.20
CA GLU A 135 -10.19 -17.57 -12.10
C GLU A 135 -9.88 -17.96 -10.65
N ALA A 136 -9.20 -17.09 -9.89
CA ALA A 136 -8.87 -17.33 -8.49
C ALA A 136 -10.13 -17.55 -7.63
N LEU A 137 -11.10 -16.65 -7.74
CA LEU A 137 -12.36 -16.73 -7.00
C LEU A 137 -13.13 -18.01 -7.34
N SER A 138 -13.14 -18.42 -8.62
CA SER A 138 -13.78 -19.68 -9.04
C SER A 138 -13.16 -20.94 -8.41
N ARG A 139 -11.90 -20.85 -7.98
CA ARG A 139 -11.15 -21.92 -7.30
C ARG A 139 -11.23 -21.81 -5.77
N GLY A 140 -12.03 -20.90 -5.23
CA GLY A 140 -12.11 -20.62 -3.79
C GLY A 140 -10.86 -19.95 -3.22
N GLN A 141 -10.03 -19.35 -4.08
CA GLN A 141 -8.89 -18.54 -3.66
C GLN A 141 -9.33 -17.10 -3.40
N GLN A 142 -8.45 -16.34 -2.76
CA GLN A 142 -8.70 -14.93 -2.43
C GLN A 142 -7.69 -14.05 -3.15
N VAL A 143 -8.03 -12.78 -3.31
CA VAL A 143 -7.13 -11.79 -3.90
C VAL A 143 -6.90 -10.67 -2.92
N ILE A 144 -5.65 -10.34 -2.66
CA ILE A 144 -5.25 -9.17 -1.86
C ILE A 144 -4.85 -8.07 -2.82
N VAL A 145 -5.29 -6.85 -2.60
CA VAL A 145 -5.05 -5.71 -3.51
C VAL A 145 -4.43 -4.56 -2.74
N GLN A 146 -3.34 -3.98 -3.29
CA GLN A 146 -2.77 -2.72 -2.83
C GLN A 146 -3.35 -1.58 -3.68
N LEU A 147 -4.02 -0.63 -3.04
CA LEU A 147 -4.74 0.44 -3.73
C LEU A 147 -4.69 1.75 -2.94
N ASP A 148 -5.10 2.85 -3.60
CA ASP A 148 -5.24 4.15 -2.94
C ASP A 148 -6.59 4.23 -2.20
N THR A 149 -6.54 4.42 -0.88
CA THR A 149 -7.73 4.39 -0.01
C THR A 149 -8.82 5.38 -0.43
N ASN A 150 -8.47 6.54 -0.95
CA ASN A 150 -9.45 7.58 -1.24
C ASN A 150 -10.19 7.33 -2.55
N ARG A 151 -9.69 6.43 -3.40
CA ARG A 151 -10.33 6.08 -4.67
C ARG A 151 -11.53 5.15 -4.51
N LEU A 152 -11.59 4.38 -3.41
CA LEU A 152 -12.73 3.50 -3.10
C LEU A 152 -13.52 3.94 -1.85
N ALA A 153 -13.03 4.93 -1.12
CA ALA A 153 -13.67 5.41 0.10
C ALA A 153 -14.98 6.16 -0.17
N THR A 154 -16.07 5.72 0.48
CA THR A 154 -17.33 6.45 0.52
C THR A 154 -17.18 7.82 1.22
N GLY A 155 -17.75 8.87 0.62
CA GLY A 155 -17.82 10.21 1.22
C GLY A 155 -16.47 10.93 1.32
N GLN A 156 -15.49 10.55 0.51
CA GLN A 156 -14.24 11.29 0.34
C GLN A 156 -14.18 11.91 -1.04
N ASP A 157 -13.46 13.02 -1.15
CA ASP A 157 -13.11 13.55 -2.46
C ASP A 157 -12.12 12.59 -3.11
N THR A 158 -12.62 11.77 -4.04
CA THR A 158 -11.82 10.80 -4.78
C THR A 158 -10.72 11.47 -5.60
N LYS A 159 -10.71 12.81 -5.74
CA LYS A 159 -9.65 13.59 -6.38
C LYS A 159 -8.42 13.82 -5.48
N VAL A 160 -8.56 13.62 -4.16
CA VAL A 160 -7.45 13.76 -3.22
C VAL A 160 -6.80 12.39 -3.01
N ALA A 161 -5.49 12.30 -3.27
CA ALA A 161 -4.70 11.11 -3.00
C ALA A 161 -4.90 10.62 -1.55
N GLY A 162 -5.20 9.34 -1.40
CA GLY A 162 -5.26 8.64 -0.13
C GLY A 162 -3.91 8.09 0.26
N GLY A 163 -3.92 7.01 1.03
CA GLY A 163 -2.73 6.22 1.34
C GLY A 163 -2.76 4.91 0.57
N SER A 164 -1.58 4.30 0.41
CA SER A 164 -1.48 2.92 -0.03
C SER A 164 -2.10 2.00 1.02
N HIS A 165 -2.98 1.08 0.63
CA HIS A 165 -3.73 0.26 1.57
C HIS A 165 -4.05 -1.12 1.02
N TRP A 166 -4.08 -2.11 1.92
CA TRP A 166 -4.34 -3.50 1.60
C TRP A 166 -5.79 -3.87 1.89
N VAL A 167 -6.48 -4.38 0.87
CA VAL A 167 -7.84 -4.92 0.97
C VAL A 167 -7.90 -6.35 0.46
N VAL A 168 -8.97 -7.08 0.81
CA VAL A 168 -9.23 -8.41 0.26
C VAL A 168 -10.44 -8.39 -0.66
N VAL A 169 -10.33 -9.06 -1.80
CA VAL A 169 -11.43 -9.41 -2.70
C VAL A 169 -11.69 -10.91 -2.56
N ASP A 170 -12.90 -11.27 -2.13
CA ASP A 170 -13.25 -12.67 -1.81
C ASP A 170 -14.50 -13.20 -2.53
N GLY A 171 -15.06 -12.43 -3.46
CA GLY A 171 -16.20 -12.89 -4.25
C GLY A 171 -16.75 -11.82 -5.17
N LYS A 172 -17.91 -12.13 -5.76
CA LYS A 172 -18.74 -11.19 -6.51
C LYS A 172 -20.17 -11.18 -6.00
N ASP A 173 -20.84 -10.06 -6.17
CA ASP A 173 -22.29 -9.98 -6.00
C ASP A 173 -23.03 -10.52 -7.25
N ASP A 174 -24.37 -10.55 -7.18
CA ASP A 174 -25.22 -11.03 -8.28
C ASP A 174 -25.18 -10.12 -9.53
N GLN A 175 -24.61 -8.92 -9.41
CA GLN A 175 -24.42 -7.97 -10.50
C GLN A 175 -23.04 -8.10 -11.16
N GLY A 176 -22.18 -8.97 -10.61
CA GLY A 176 -20.82 -9.19 -11.09
C GLY A 176 -19.79 -8.19 -10.54
N ASN A 177 -20.16 -7.34 -9.59
CA ASN A 177 -19.21 -6.47 -8.88
C ASN A 177 -18.42 -7.28 -7.87
N TYR A 178 -17.17 -6.87 -7.62
CA TYR A 178 -16.31 -7.51 -6.66
C TYR A 178 -16.66 -7.10 -5.23
N GLN A 179 -16.67 -8.09 -4.33
CA GLN A 179 -16.85 -7.89 -2.91
C GLN A 179 -15.49 -7.57 -2.27
N VAL A 180 -15.32 -6.32 -1.83
CA VAL A 180 -14.13 -5.83 -1.16
C VAL A 180 -14.35 -5.83 0.35
N LYS A 181 -13.40 -6.42 1.08
CA LYS A 181 -13.26 -6.35 2.53
C LYS A 181 -12.17 -5.35 2.88
N ASP A 182 -12.56 -4.24 3.46
CA ASP A 182 -11.68 -3.14 3.80
C ASP A 182 -11.35 -3.15 5.30
N THR A 183 -10.09 -3.47 5.61
CA THR A 183 -9.60 -3.55 6.98
C THR A 183 -9.50 -2.18 7.64
N ASN A 184 -9.51 -1.08 6.89
CA ASN A 184 -9.40 0.28 7.43
C ASN A 184 -10.61 0.67 8.28
N ASN A 185 -11.80 0.28 7.82
CA ASN A 185 -13.07 0.59 8.46
C ASN A 185 -13.79 -0.65 9.01
N GLY A 186 -13.34 -1.86 8.67
CA GLY A 186 -14.02 -3.10 9.06
C GLY A 186 -15.31 -3.34 8.25
N SER A 187 -15.38 -2.79 7.04
CA SER A 187 -16.57 -2.86 6.19
C SER A 187 -16.37 -3.79 5.01
N LYS A 188 -17.50 -4.26 4.49
CA LYS A 188 -17.59 -4.97 3.21
C LYS A 188 -18.46 -4.16 2.25
N TYR A 189 -18.03 -4.03 1.00
CA TYR A 189 -18.77 -3.30 -0.04
C TYR A 189 -18.51 -3.85 -1.43
N SER A 190 -19.43 -3.55 -2.35
CA SER A 190 -19.38 -4.00 -3.75
C SER A 190 -18.86 -2.87 -4.64
N VAL A 191 -17.88 -3.18 -5.51
CA VAL A 191 -17.35 -2.24 -6.51
C VAL A 191 -17.05 -2.95 -7.83
N SER A 192 -17.17 -2.21 -8.93
CA SER A 192 -16.79 -2.74 -10.24
C SER A 192 -15.30 -3.05 -10.32
N GLY A 193 -14.93 -3.98 -11.21
CA GLY A 193 -13.51 -4.28 -11.46
C GLY A 193 -12.72 -3.08 -11.96
N GLN A 194 -13.35 -2.21 -12.76
CA GLN A 194 -12.70 -1.01 -13.27
C GLN A 194 -12.34 -0.04 -12.14
N GLN A 195 -13.24 0.16 -11.17
CA GLN A 195 -12.95 1.00 -10.00
C GLN A 195 -11.75 0.50 -9.20
N ILE A 196 -11.63 -0.83 -9.00
CA ILE A 196 -10.46 -1.41 -8.33
C ILE A 196 -9.20 -1.18 -9.19
N ALA A 197 -9.28 -1.43 -10.49
CA ALA A 197 -8.15 -1.23 -11.40
C ALA A 197 -7.64 0.22 -11.40
N ASP A 198 -8.54 1.19 -11.40
CA ASP A 198 -8.21 2.61 -11.36
C ASP A 198 -7.61 3.03 -10.01
N ALA A 199 -8.09 2.44 -8.91
CA ALA A 199 -7.54 2.65 -7.57
C ALA A 199 -6.12 2.06 -7.43
N VAL A 200 -5.88 0.90 -8.03
CA VAL A 200 -4.55 0.27 -8.13
C VAL A 200 -3.60 1.11 -8.98
N GLY A 201 -4.05 1.57 -10.16
CA GLY A 201 -3.26 2.44 -11.02
C GLY A 201 -2.88 3.75 -10.33
N SER A 202 -3.84 4.35 -9.61
CA SER A 202 -3.58 5.54 -8.80
C SER A 202 -2.54 5.28 -7.70
N ALA A 203 -2.60 4.12 -7.05
CA ALA A 203 -1.62 3.75 -6.03
C ALA A 203 -0.21 3.64 -6.62
N TRP A 204 -0.09 2.99 -7.77
CA TRP A 204 1.19 2.89 -8.48
C TRP A 204 1.76 4.26 -8.83
N GLU A 205 0.94 5.15 -9.38
CA GLU A 205 1.38 6.49 -9.79
C GLU A 205 1.82 7.35 -8.60
N LEU A 206 1.04 7.36 -7.53
CA LEU A 206 1.18 8.26 -6.38
C LEU A 206 2.13 7.72 -5.31
N HIS A 207 2.05 6.43 -5.04
CA HIS A 207 2.76 5.77 -3.93
C HIS A 207 3.90 4.88 -4.40
N LYS A 208 4.07 4.65 -5.72
CA LYS A 208 5.09 3.73 -6.27
C LYS A 208 4.94 2.28 -5.81
N GLY A 209 3.74 1.94 -5.32
CA GLY A 209 3.33 0.60 -4.94
C GLY A 209 1.87 0.40 -5.31
N GLY A 210 1.53 -0.78 -5.81
CA GLY A 210 0.19 -1.09 -6.31
C GLY A 210 0.16 -2.48 -6.93
N GLY A 211 -1.02 -3.10 -6.93
CA GLY A 211 -1.24 -4.34 -7.64
C GLY A 211 -2.10 -5.32 -6.86
N MET A 212 -1.98 -6.60 -7.21
CA MET A 212 -2.70 -7.65 -6.52
C MET A 212 -1.87 -8.91 -6.35
N LEU A 213 -2.21 -9.69 -5.32
CA LEU A 213 -1.69 -11.01 -5.02
C LEU A 213 -2.85 -12.01 -4.99
N VAL A 214 -2.72 -13.11 -5.71
CA VAL A 214 -3.63 -14.27 -5.57
C VAL A 214 -3.08 -15.17 -4.47
N VAL A 215 -3.90 -15.47 -3.47
CA VAL A 215 -3.51 -16.25 -2.29
C VAL A 215 -4.47 -17.39 -2.04
N GLY A 216 -3.96 -18.48 -1.48
CA GLY A 216 -4.79 -19.59 -1.03
C GLY A 216 -3.95 -20.68 -0.40
N ASP A 217 -4.60 -21.81 -0.09
CA ASP A 217 -3.91 -22.94 0.51
C ASP A 217 -2.83 -23.51 -0.43
N PRO A 218 -1.68 -23.91 0.11
CA PRO A 218 -0.68 -24.62 -0.67
C PRO A 218 -1.21 -25.99 -1.12
N GLN A 219 -0.91 -26.40 -2.35
CA GLN A 219 -1.38 -27.71 -2.87
C GLN A 219 -0.78 -28.89 -2.11
N VAL A 220 0.42 -28.72 -1.58
CA VAL A 220 1.15 -29.68 -0.72
C VAL A 220 1.64 -28.94 0.52
N ALA A 221 1.72 -29.61 1.66
CA ALA A 221 2.27 -29.00 2.86
C ALA A 221 3.69 -28.48 2.58
N MET A 222 3.93 -27.22 2.90
CA MET A 222 5.20 -26.52 2.72
C MET A 222 5.54 -25.79 4.01
N ASP A 223 6.82 -25.69 4.33
CA ASP A 223 7.28 -24.87 5.45
C ASP A 223 7.25 -23.37 5.10
N GLU A 224 7.30 -22.53 6.13
CA GLU A 224 7.24 -21.07 6.00
C GLU A 224 8.34 -20.53 5.06
N SER A 225 9.57 -21.07 5.11
CA SER A 225 10.67 -20.57 4.29
C SER A 225 10.47 -20.86 2.80
N THR A 226 9.97 -22.05 2.46
CA THR A 226 9.59 -22.40 1.09
C THR A 226 8.46 -21.52 0.56
N LEU A 227 7.44 -21.23 1.39
CA LEU A 227 6.34 -20.34 1.03
C LEU A 227 6.84 -18.91 0.77
N VAL A 228 7.76 -18.39 1.60
CA VAL A 228 8.38 -17.07 1.41
C VAL A 228 9.20 -17.02 0.12
N GLU A 229 10.03 -18.03 -0.14
CA GLU A 229 10.86 -18.06 -1.36
C GLU A 229 10.00 -18.00 -2.62
N LYS A 230 8.91 -18.78 -2.67
CA LYS A 230 7.94 -18.72 -3.77
C LYS A 230 7.25 -17.36 -3.84
N ALA A 231 6.81 -16.82 -2.72
CA ALA A 231 6.11 -15.55 -2.70
C ALA A 231 6.98 -14.38 -3.24
N ASN A 232 8.29 -14.41 -2.99
CA ASN A 232 9.22 -13.41 -3.51
C ASN A 232 9.28 -13.37 -5.05
N LEU A 233 8.96 -14.47 -5.73
CA LEU A 233 8.85 -14.51 -7.19
C LEU A 233 7.62 -13.73 -7.71
N HIS A 234 6.67 -13.44 -6.83
CA HIS A 234 5.38 -12.84 -7.16
C HIS A 234 5.20 -11.43 -6.59
N THR A 235 5.92 -11.05 -5.54
CA THR A 235 5.75 -9.75 -4.87
C THR A 235 6.56 -8.62 -5.49
N SER A 236 7.71 -8.92 -6.12
CA SER A 236 8.60 -7.90 -6.69
C SER A 236 7.95 -7.01 -7.75
N VAL A 237 6.88 -7.49 -8.39
CA VAL A 237 6.16 -6.74 -9.42
C VAL A 237 5.23 -5.67 -8.83
N LEU A 238 4.96 -5.66 -7.52
CA LEU A 238 4.06 -4.70 -6.87
C LEU A 238 4.78 -3.42 -6.41
N GLY A 239 6.11 -3.34 -6.56
CA GLY A 239 6.94 -2.28 -5.99
C GLY A 239 7.30 -2.56 -4.52
N ASP A 240 8.11 -1.68 -3.93
CA ASP A 240 8.68 -1.86 -2.59
C ASP A 240 8.09 -0.90 -1.54
N THR A 241 6.96 -0.23 -1.84
CA THR A 241 6.36 0.75 -0.93
C THR A 241 5.34 0.13 0.01
N ASP A 242 5.37 0.60 1.25
CA ASP A 242 4.44 0.21 2.31
C ASP A 242 2.98 0.52 1.97
N GLY A 243 2.09 -0.39 2.36
CA GLY A 243 0.69 -0.07 2.64
C GLY A 243 0.53 0.50 4.05
N GLY A 244 0.03 1.72 4.18
CA GLY A 244 -0.37 2.37 5.42
C GLY A 244 -1.67 3.14 5.19
N GLY A 245 -2.74 2.75 5.89
CA GLY A 245 -4.07 3.32 5.69
C GLY A 245 -4.13 4.79 6.11
N SER A 246 -4.43 5.71 5.18
CA SER A 246 -4.46 7.16 5.44
C SER A 246 -5.55 7.69 6.37
N ARG A 247 -6.53 6.87 6.80
CA ARG A 247 -7.68 7.33 7.61
C ARG A 247 -7.43 7.26 9.11
N ALA A 248 -6.32 6.69 9.49
CA ALA A 248 -6.06 6.33 10.86
C ALA A 248 -5.45 7.53 11.62
N ARG A 249 -4.82 8.50 10.92
CA ARG A 249 -4.41 9.79 11.51
C ARG A 249 -5.57 10.58 12.14
N THR A 250 -6.79 10.46 11.62
CA THR A 250 -7.98 11.13 12.18
C THR A 250 -8.71 10.29 13.22
N SER A 251 -8.60 8.95 13.15
CA SER A 251 -9.31 8.01 14.04
C SER A 251 -8.51 7.66 15.30
N PHE A 252 -7.18 7.75 15.24
CA PHE A 252 -6.27 7.54 16.37
C PHE A 252 -5.70 8.86 16.91
N GLY A 253 -5.97 9.99 16.22
CA GLY A 253 -5.46 11.32 16.56
C GLY A 253 -6.23 12.11 17.63
N ARG A 254 -7.19 11.50 18.36
CA ARG A 254 -7.89 12.18 19.45
C ARG A 254 -8.27 11.23 20.59
N GLU A 255 -7.29 10.69 21.31
CA GLU A 255 -7.47 10.46 22.76
C GLU A 255 -6.13 10.72 23.47
N SER A 256 -5.92 11.95 23.91
CA SER A 256 -4.92 12.29 24.94
C SER A 256 -5.26 13.63 25.60
N SER A 257 -5.70 13.50 26.87
CA SER A 257 -5.69 14.44 27.99
C SER A 257 -6.68 15.62 28.01
#